data_AF-A0A3D1QTK2-F1
#
_entry.id   AF-A0A3D1QTK2-F1
#
_cell.length_a   1.000
_cell.length_b   1.000
_cell.length_c   1.000
_cell.angle_alpha   90.00
_cell.angle_beta   90.00
_cell.angle_gamma   90.00
#
_symmetry.space_group_name_H-M   'P 1'
#
loop_
_entity.id
_entity.type
_entity.pdbx_description
1 polymer ?
#
loop_
_entity_poly.entity_id
_entity_poly.type
_entity_poly.pdbx_seq_one_letter_code
_entity_poly.pdbx_strand_id
1 'polypeptide(L)'
;MREGARAEQAERCEVAWLKYRDAEELVGQIGDRKRAAELEAIVTNKLDKLEPCYQACQPTERQRALMDKARSFAGEGQVKRATQIAKRLLVGRNEKCEFWGEARTFLRTLPKQADEQDRDEVDPCEVDPQLAAEVEATHEETAHHLAELALLEDEKQAAGRLEELVALYRAIDATRLRLFELREEFIDCETVYAPLNANSGSLRGAFGRTQELIFTAYQSQVAGLSKKIRSFKKQLADKDKQLADSKEKLAAHVTELERLKAQFDSLSAFNEELFDDLFKLAGNESITFATQVEGQRIEQPIEEIRVLVNDQAEVLKALQTRYPEYFADGVNVEGLKRKKFVLEKLEQMLGKYAERGGTEKLGYQRAMAEIDATVRMMDKTIEANQDAQGGPVAAAAPGLPLLPIAAAAGGLLVAGLGLWFSLRRRRS
;
A
#
# COMPACT_ATOMS: atom_id res chain seq x y z
N MET A 1 -64.78 -4.49 -50.35
CA MET A 1 -64.78 -4.62 -51.83
C MET A 1 -64.74 -3.30 -52.60
N ARG A 2 -65.81 -2.48 -52.66
CA ARG A 2 -65.80 -1.22 -53.44
C ARG A 2 -64.74 -0.22 -52.96
N GLU A 3 -64.53 -0.13 -51.65
CA GLU A 3 -63.46 0.70 -51.07
C GLU A 3 -62.06 0.23 -51.45
N GLY A 4 -61.81 -1.09 -51.40
CA GLY A 4 -60.55 -1.69 -51.86
C GLY A 4 -60.28 -1.41 -53.35
N ALA A 5 -61.30 -1.51 -54.20
CA ALA A 5 -61.17 -1.19 -55.63
C ALA A 5 -60.85 0.30 -55.89
N ARG A 6 -61.43 1.22 -55.11
CA ARG A 6 -61.09 2.65 -55.18
C ARG A 6 -59.65 2.92 -54.73
N ALA A 7 -59.19 2.21 -53.69
CA ALA A 7 -57.81 2.32 -53.22
C ALA A 7 -56.80 1.75 -54.24
N GLU A 8 -57.15 0.66 -54.92
CA GLU A 8 -56.36 0.09 -56.03
C GLU A 8 -56.27 1.07 -57.21
N GLN A 9 -57.39 1.73 -57.58
CA GLN A 9 -57.40 2.78 -58.61
C GLN A 9 -56.56 4.01 -58.23
N ALA A 10 -56.45 4.31 -56.94
CA ALA A 10 -55.59 5.38 -56.43
C ALA A 10 -54.11 4.94 -56.28
N GLU A 11 -53.78 3.69 -56.63
CA GLU A 11 -52.49 3.02 -56.44
C GLU A 11 -52.01 3.00 -54.97
N ARG A 12 -52.95 3.03 -54.01
CA ARG A 12 -52.68 2.91 -52.58
C ARG A 12 -52.76 1.44 -52.19
N CYS A 13 -51.75 0.67 -52.58
CA CYS A 13 -51.79 -0.80 -52.47
C CYS A 13 -51.92 -1.29 -51.02
N GLU A 14 -51.28 -0.63 -50.05
CA GLU A 14 -51.41 -0.96 -48.62
C GLU A 14 -52.84 -0.83 -48.12
N VAL A 15 -53.48 0.31 -48.42
CA VAL A 15 -54.88 0.58 -48.05
C VAL A 15 -55.82 -0.39 -48.77
N ALA A 16 -55.55 -0.69 -50.04
CA ALA A 16 -56.33 -1.65 -50.82
C ALA A 16 -56.26 -3.05 -50.20
N TRP A 17 -55.06 -3.52 -49.84
CA TRP A 17 -54.85 -4.84 -49.23
C TRP A 17 -55.58 -4.95 -47.89
N LEU A 18 -55.44 -3.96 -46.99
CA LEU A 18 -56.16 -3.94 -45.71
C LEU A 18 -57.68 -3.99 -45.92
N LYS A 19 -58.22 -3.23 -46.88
CA LYS A 19 -59.66 -3.20 -47.20
C LYS A 19 -60.18 -4.49 -47.86
N TYR A 20 -59.30 -5.27 -48.48
CA TYR A 20 -59.63 -6.60 -48.98
C TYR A 20 -59.56 -7.65 -47.87
N ARG A 21 -58.61 -7.55 -46.94
CA ARG A 21 -58.53 -8.41 -45.75
C ARG A 21 -59.75 -8.22 -44.85
N ASP A 22 -60.14 -6.98 -44.58
CA ASP A 22 -61.37 -6.68 -43.83
C ASP A 22 -62.61 -7.23 -44.55
N ALA A 23 -62.58 -7.30 -45.89
CA ALA A 23 -63.67 -7.89 -46.67
C ALA A 23 -63.67 -9.43 -46.60
N GLU A 24 -62.52 -10.08 -46.49
CA GLU A 24 -62.37 -11.53 -46.27
C GLU A 24 -63.05 -11.96 -44.97
N GLU A 25 -62.78 -11.25 -43.88
CA GLU A 25 -63.39 -11.49 -42.56
C GLU A 25 -64.92 -11.36 -42.59
N LEU A 26 -65.43 -10.38 -43.35
CA LEU A 26 -66.87 -10.17 -43.53
C LEU A 26 -67.52 -11.20 -44.45
N VAL A 27 -66.80 -11.73 -45.44
CA VAL A 27 -67.29 -12.80 -46.33
C VAL A 27 -67.50 -14.09 -45.54
N GLY A 28 -66.64 -14.40 -44.56
CA GLY A 28 -66.82 -15.53 -43.64
C GLY A 28 -68.08 -15.47 -42.78
N GLN A 29 -68.72 -14.30 -42.67
CA GLN A 29 -69.95 -14.09 -41.91
C GLN A 29 -71.23 -14.19 -42.76
N ILE A 30 -71.10 -14.41 -44.07
CA ILE A 30 -72.23 -14.50 -45.00
C ILE A 30 -72.88 -15.89 -44.89
N GLY A 31 -74.18 -15.93 -44.58
CA GLY A 31 -74.94 -17.19 -44.47
C GLY A 31 -75.20 -17.91 -45.81
N ASP A 32 -75.17 -17.18 -46.93
CA ASP A 32 -75.29 -17.77 -48.28
C ASP A 32 -73.94 -18.31 -48.76
N ARG A 33 -73.80 -19.65 -48.72
CA ARG A 33 -72.56 -20.36 -49.06
C ARG A 33 -72.10 -20.14 -50.50
N LYS A 34 -73.02 -20.02 -51.46
CA LYS A 34 -72.64 -19.87 -52.88
C LYS A 34 -72.07 -18.48 -53.13
N ARG A 35 -72.76 -17.47 -52.62
CA ARG A 35 -72.32 -16.07 -52.69
C ARG A 35 -71.04 -15.83 -51.88
N ALA A 36 -70.89 -16.48 -50.73
CA ALA A 36 -69.67 -16.44 -49.93
C ALA A 36 -68.47 -16.98 -50.73
N ALA A 37 -68.58 -18.16 -51.32
CA ALA A 37 -67.49 -18.78 -52.10
C ALA A 37 -67.08 -17.94 -53.33
N GLU A 38 -68.03 -17.34 -54.03
CA GLU A 38 -67.75 -16.44 -55.18
C GLU A 38 -67.00 -15.17 -54.73
N LEU A 39 -67.39 -14.58 -53.60
CA LEU A 39 -66.74 -13.38 -53.06
C LEU A 39 -65.37 -13.70 -52.46
N GLU A 40 -65.22 -14.84 -51.79
CA GLU A 40 -63.98 -15.34 -51.22
C GLU A 40 -62.92 -15.50 -52.32
N ALA A 41 -63.25 -16.19 -53.42
CA ALA A 41 -62.33 -16.36 -54.55
C ALA A 41 -61.85 -15.03 -55.16
N ILE A 42 -62.72 -14.00 -55.20
CA ILE A 42 -62.36 -12.66 -55.69
C ILE A 42 -61.44 -11.95 -54.69
N VAL A 43 -61.74 -12.04 -53.38
CA VAL A 43 -60.95 -11.42 -52.32
C VAL A 43 -59.56 -12.04 -52.25
N THR A 44 -59.46 -13.37 -52.22
CA THR A 44 -58.18 -14.08 -52.15
C THR A 44 -57.28 -13.73 -53.35
N ASN A 45 -57.83 -13.71 -54.57
CA ASN A 45 -57.07 -13.32 -55.77
C ASN A 45 -56.55 -11.87 -55.68
N LYS A 46 -57.32 -10.98 -55.06
CA LYS A 46 -56.92 -9.58 -54.84
C LYS A 46 -55.86 -9.44 -53.75
N LEU A 47 -55.97 -10.21 -52.67
CA LEU A 47 -54.97 -10.29 -51.61
C LEU A 47 -53.63 -10.80 -52.16
N ASP A 48 -53.63 -11.93 -52.90
CA ASP A 48 -52.42 -12.52 -53.49
C ASP A 48 -51.68 -11.53 -54.41
N LYS A 49 -52.43 -10.75 -55.20
CA LYS A 49 -51.86 -9.73 -56.10
C LYS A 49 -51.26 -8.54 -55.36
N LEU A 50 -51.87 -8.14 -54.24
CA LEU A 50 -51.46 -6.96 -53.49
C LEU A 50 -50.44 -7.29 -52.39
N GLU A 51 -50.28 -8.57 -52.02
CA GLU A 51 -49.40 -9.05 -50.97
C GLU A 51 -47.94 -8.56 -51.13
N PRO A 52 -47.28 -8.68 -52.31
CA PRO A 52 -45.90 -8.20 -52.45
C PRO A 52 -45.78 -6.69 -52.26
N CYS A 53 -46.80 -5.92 -52.67
CA CYS A 53 -46.81 -4.46 -52.49
C CYS A 53 -47.05 -4.08 -51.03
N TYR A 54 -47.95 -4.79 -50.35
CA TYR A 54 -48.20 -4.59 -48.92
C TYR A 54 -46.94 -4.90 -48.10
N GLN A 55 -46.26 -6.01 -48.37
CA GLN A 55 -44.99 -6.36 -47.72
C GLN A 55 -43.91 -5.30 -47.97
N ALA A 56 -43.81 -4.74 -49.18
CA ALA A 56 -42.89 -3.65 -49.49
C ALA A 56 -43.24 -2.31 -48.81
N CYS A 57 -44.52 -2.11 -48.44
CA CYS A 57 -44.96 -0.96 -47.65
C CYS A 57 -44.63 -1.10 -46.16
N GLN A 58 -44.41 -2.33 -45.66
CA GLN A 58 -44.12 -2.56 -44.24
C GLN A 58 -42.64 -2.29 -43.93
N PRO A 59 -42.32 -1.28 -43.10
CA PRO A 59 -40.94 -1.05 -42.68
C PRO A 59 -40.51 -2.11 -41.67
N THR A 60 -39.27 -2.56 -41.80
CA THR A 60 -38.59 -3.38 -40.79
C THR A 60 -38.38 -2.60 -39.49
N GLU A 61 -38.21 -3.29 -38.36
CA GLU A 61 -37.92 -2.64 -37.07
C GLU A 61 -36.71 -1.71 -37.17
N ARG A 62 -35.70 -2.11 -37.93
CA ARG A 62 -34.51 -1.30 -38.20
C ARG A 62 -34.82 -0.01 -38.97
N GLN A 63 -35.68 -0.07 -39.99
CA GLN A 63 -36.07 1.12 -40.75
C GLN A 63 -36.88 2.10 -39.90
N ARG A 64 -37.69 1.60 -38.97
CA ARG A 64 -38.36 2.44 -37.97
C ARG A 64 -37.34 3.12 -37.05
N ALA A 65 -36.38 2.37 -36.53
CA ALA A 65 -35.32 2.91 -35.68
C ALA A 65 -34.47 3.97 -36.40
N LEU A 66 -34.15 3.77 -37.69
CA LEU A 66 -33.45 4.78 -38.51
C LEU A 66 -34.30 6.04 -38.70
N MET A 67 -35.61 5.89 -38.90
CA MET A 67 -36.52 7.04 -38.98
C MET A 67 -36.58 7.82 -37.67
N ASP A 68 -36.57 7.13 -36.53
CA ASP A 68 -36.52 7.76 -35.21
C ASP A 68 -35.19 8.50 -34.97
N LYS A 69 -34.06 7.89 -35.35
CA LYS A 69 -32.74 8.55 -35.35
C LYS A 69 -32.71 9.79 -36.25
N ALA A 70 -33.32 9.72 -37.43
CA ALA A 70 -33.41 10.89 -38.33
C ALA A 70 -34.18 12.04 -37.65
N ARG A 71 -35.27 11.73 -36.94
CA ARG A 71 -36.05 12.71 -36.17
C ARG A 71 -35.24 13.28 -35.00
N SER A 72 -34.46 12.47 -34.28
CA SER A 72 -33.62 12.96 -33.18
C SER A 72 -32.53 13.90 -33.69
N PHE A 73 -31.83 13.54 -34.77
CA PHE A 73 -30.81 14.40 -35.37
C PHE A 73 -31.37 15.72 -35.89
N ALA A 74 -32.59 15.72 -36.43
CA ALA A 74 -33.27 16.96 -36.78
C ALA A 74 -33.54 17.85 -35.55
N GLY A 75 -33.94 17.24 -34.42
CA GLY A 75 -34.14 17.93 -33.14
C GLY A 75 -32.84 18.48 -32.53
N GLU A 76 -31.71 17.80 -32.77
CA GLU A 76 -30.37 18.21 -32.33
C GLU A 76 -29.70 19.26 -33.24
N GLY A 77 -30.37 19.70 -34.31
CA GLY A 77 -29.84 20.66 -35.28
C GLY A 77 -28.89 20.06 -36.32
N GLN A 78 -28.71 18.74 -36.34
CA GLN A 78 -27.92 17.99 -37.33
C GLN A 78 -28.75 17.72 -38.60
N VAL A 79 -29.25 18.80 -39.22
CA VAL A 79 -30.21 18.76 -40.33
C VAL A 79 -29.68 18.00 -41.55
N LYS A 80 -28.38 18.11 -41.86
CA LYS A 80 -27.75 17.40 -42.99
C LYS A 80 -27.83 15.88 -42.82
N ARG A 81 -27.50 15.38 -41.62
CA ARG A 81 -27.53 13.95 -41.28
C ARG A 81 -28.96 13.40 -41.29
N ALA A 82 -29.90 14.15 -40.70
CA ALA A 82 -31.32 13.81 -40.76
C ALA A 82 -31.84 13.71 -42.21
N THR A 83 -31.40 14.62 -43.09
CA THR A 83 -31.77 14.65 -44.51
C THR A 83 -31.21 13.44 -45.25
N GLN A 84 -29.95 13.08 -45.03
CA GLN A 84 -29.33 11.90 -45.64
C GLN A 84 -30.03 10.60 -45.23
N ILE A 85 -30.29 10.40 -43.94
CA ILE A 85 -30.99 9.20 -43.45
C ILE A 85 -32.40 9.11 -44.03
N ALA A 86 -33.14 10.23 -44.05
CA ALA A 86 -34.49 10.26 -44.61
C ALA A 86 -34.49 9.99 -46.13
N LYS A 87 -33.54 10.52 -46.90
CA LYS A 87 -33.40 10.21 -48.33
C LYS A 87 -33.07 8.73 -48.57
N ARG A 88 -32.11 8.17 -47.81
CA ARG A 88 -31.72 6.74 -47.87
C ARG A 88 -32.91 5.80 -47.64
N LEU A 89 -33.74 6.10 -46.63
CA LEU A 89 -34.94 5.31 -46.32
C LEU A 89 -35.96 5.27 -47.48
N LEU A 90 -35.95 6.28 -48.35
CA LEU A 90 -36.96 6.48 -49.39
C LEU A 90 -36.57 5.94 -50.77
N VAL A 91 -35.31 5.53 -50.97
CA VAL A 91 -34.81 5.01 -52.26
C VAL A 91 -35.61 3.78 -52.69
N GLY A 92 -36.22 3.83 -53.87
CA GLY A 92 -37.02 2.74 -54.44
C GLY A 92 -38.31 2.42 -53.68
N ARG A 93 -38.78 3.30 -52.78
CA ARG A 93 -40.01 3.09 -51.98
C ARG A 93 -41.21 3.81 -52.59
N ASN A 94 -42.36 3.15 -52.57
CA ASN A 94 -43.61 3.70 -53.07
C ASN A 94 -44.10 4.86 -52.17
N GLU A 95 -44.38 6.01 -52.78
CA GLU A 95 -44.83 7.22 -52.09
C GLU A 95 -46.23 7.10 -51.46
N LYS A 96 -47.01 6.10 -51.92
CA LYS A 96 -48.41 5.92 -51.54
C LYS A 96 -48.61 4.99 -50.32
N CYS A 97 -47.54 4.39 -49.81
CA CYS A 97 -47.56 3.70 -48.52
C CYS A 97 -47.53 4.73 -47.39
N GLU A 98 -48.17 4.43 -46.26
CA GLU A 98 -48.34 5.37 -45.15
C GLU A 98 -47.00 5.78 -44.54
N PHE A 99 -46.19 4.80 -44.12
CA PHE A 99 -44.88 5.05 -43.50
C PHE A 99 -43.90 5.80 -44.42
N TRP A 100 -43.81 5.40 -45.69
CA TRP A 100 -42.92 6.06 -46.66
C TRP A 100 -43.42 7.46 -47.04
N GLY A 101 -44.74 7.66 -47.08
CA GLY A 101 -45.35 8.99 -47.24
C GLY A 101 -45.05 9.93 -46.07
N GLU A 102 -45.07 9.41 -44.84
CA GLU A 102 -44.65 10.16 -43.65
C GLU A 102 -43.16 10.53 -43.71
N ALA A 103 -42.30 9.59 -44.06
CA ALA A 103 -40.86 9.84 -44.19
C ALA A 103 -40.55 10.90 -45.27
N ARG A 104 -41.28 10.90 -46.40
CA ARG A 104 -41.20 11.96 -47.43
C ARG A 104 -41.67 13.30 -46.91
N THR A 105 -42.74 13.31 -46.13
CA THR A 105 -43.25 14.53 -45.51
C THR A 105 -42.24 15.10 -44.54
N PHE A 106 -41.64 14.26 -43.69
CA PHE A 106 -40.56 14.64 -42.79
C PHE A 106 -39.36 15.22 -43.56
N LEU A 107 -38.91 14.57 -44.63
CA LEU A 107 -37.82 15.08 -45.48
C LEU A 107 -38.13 16.50 -46.00
N ARG A 108 -39.38 16.77 -46.41
CA ARG A 108 -39.82 18.10 -46.86
C ARG A 108 -39.91 19.14 -45.76
N THR A 109 -40.06 18.72 -44.50
CA THR A 109 -40.07 19.64 -43.34
C THR A 109 -38.69 20.07 -42.90
N LEU A 110 -37.63 19.37 -43.32
CA LEU A 110 -36.26 19.76 -43.03
C LEU A 110 -35.89 21.03 -43.83
N PRO A 111 -35.18 22.01 -43.23
CA PRO A 111 -34.85 23.27 -43.89
C PRO A 111 -34.17 23.06 -45.24
N LYS A 112 -34.66 23.75 -46.27
CA LYS A 112 -34.16 23.69 -47.64
C LYS A 112 -32.67 24.05 -47.70
N GLN A 113 -31.80 23.06 -47.86
CA GLN A 113 -30.49 23.29 -48.44
C GLN A 113 -30.71 23.33 -49.96
N ALA A 114 -30.81 24.54 -50.48
CA ALA A 114 -31.68 24.92 -51.60
C ALA A 114 -31.31 24.40 -53.00
N ASP A 115 -30.35 23.49 -53.15
CA ASP A 115 -29.99 22.93 -54.47
C ASP A 115 -29.80 21.40 -54.48
N GLU A 116 -29.86 20.75 -53.31
CA GLU A 116 -29.55 19.31 -53.16
C GLU A 116 -30.80 18.44 -52.92
N GLN A 117 -31.97 19.02 -52.61
CA GLN A 117 -33.21 18.27 -52.36
C GLN A 117 -33.92 17.78 -53.63
N ASP A 118 -33.72 18.46 -54.77
CA ASP A 118 -34.43 18.19 -56.03
C ASP A 118 -33.59 17.39 -57.06
N ARG A 119 -32.33 17.08 -56.74
CA ARG A 119 -31.55 16.11 -57.51
C ARG A 119 -31.82 14.73 -56.92
N ASP A 120 -32.56 13.91 -57.66
CA ASP A 120 -32.80 12.48 -57.38
C ASP A 120 -31.50 11.63 -57.41
N GLU A 121 -30.34 12.25 -57.61
CA GLU A 121 -29.00 11.68 -57.51
C GLU A 121 -28.34 12.12 -56.20
N VAL A 122 -28.84 11.63 -55.05
CA VAL A 122 -28.01 11.60 -53.84
C VAL A 122 -27.46 10.20 -53.74
N ASP A 123 -26.17 10.04 -54.00
CA ASP A 123 -25.49 8.78 -53.77
C ASP A 123 -25.66 8.44 -52.28
N PRO A 124 -26.35 7.35 -51.93
CA PRO A 124 -26.47 6.92 -50.54
C PRO A 124 -25.09 6.72 -49.88
N CYS A 125 -24.03 6.60 -50.68
CA CYS A 125 -22.64 6.44 -50.27
C CYS A 125 -21.82 7.71 -50.30
N GLU A 126 -22.46 8.86 -50.53
CA GLU A 126 -21.80 10.16 -50.39
C GLU A 126 -21.38 10.37 -48.94
N VAL A 127 -20.07 10.45 -48.73
CA VAL A 127 -19.46 10.72 -47.43
C VAL A 127 -19.07 12.19 -47.46
N ASP A 128 -19.69 12.99 -46.60
CA ASP A 128 -19.31 14.39 -46.47
C ASP A 128 -17.86 14.51 -45.95
N PRO A 129 -17.14 15.63 -46.18
CA PRO A 129 -15.75 15.75 -45.77
C PRO A 129 -15.51 15.60 -44.25
N GLN A 130 -16.52 15.91 -43.42
CA GLN A 130 -16.41 15.79 -41.97
C GLN A 130 -16.55 14.32 -41.53
N LEU A 131 -17.47 13.58 -42.16
CA LEU A 131 -17.69 12.16 -41.94
C LEU A 131 -16.57 11.32 -42.55
N ALA A 132 -15.98 11.76 -43.67
CA ALA A 132 -14.79 11.14 -44.24
C ALA A 132 -13.61 11.25 -43.26
N ALA A 133 -13.43 12.41 -42.64
CA ALA A 133 -12.43 12.59 -41.60
C ALA A 133 -12.72 11.74 -40.35
N GLU A 134 -13.99 11.59 -39.96
CA GLU A 134 -14.40 10.74 -38.82
C GLU A 134 -14.17 9.24 -39.09
N VAL A 135 -14.50 8.78 -40.29
CA VAL A 135 -14.25 7.40 -40.76
C VAL A 135 -12.74 7.14 -40.81
N GLU A 136 -11.95 8.04 -41.40
CA GLU A 136 -10.50 7.89 -41.47
C GLU A 136 -9.85 7.93 -40.08
N ALA A 137 -10.26 8.84 -39.21
CA ALA A 137 -9.79 8.89 -37.82
C ALA A 137 -10.08 7.57 -37.09
N THR A 138 -11.25 6.97 -37.33
CA THR A 138 -11.60 5.67 -36.74
C THR A 138 -10.74 4.53 -37.31
N HIS A 139 -10.36 4.60 -38.58
CA HIS A 139 -9.41 3.66 -39.20
C HIS A 139 -8.01 3.80 -38.59
N GLU A 140 -7.52 5.03 -38.42
CA GLU A 140 -6.23 5.32 -37.80
C GLU A 140 -6.19 4.90 -36.32
N GLU A 141 -7.22 5.22 -35.54
CA GLU A 141 -7.36 4.77 -34.14
C GLU A 141 -7.34 3.24 -34.05
N THR A 142 -8.04 2.55 -34.96
CA THR A 142 -8.03 1.08 -35.01
C THR A 142 -6.63 0.54 -35.27
N ALA A 143 -5.92 1.09 -36.27
CA ALA A 143 -4.56 0.67 -36.59
C ALA A 143 -3.59 0.93 -35.43
N HIS A 144 -3.73 2.08 -34.77
CA HIS A 144 -2.95 2.46 -33.60
C HIS A 144 -3.12 1.46 -32.45
N HIS A 145 -4.36 1.13 -32.08
CA HIS A 145 -4.62 0.18 -31.00
C HIS A 145 -4.11 -1.23 -31.31
N LEU A 146 -4.19 -1.66 -32.57
CA LEU A 146 -3.63 -2.94 -32.99
C LEU A 146 -2.09 -2.95 -32.88
N ALA A 147 -1.43 -1.84 -33.21
CA ALA A 147 0.01 -1.70 -33.06
C ALA A 147 0.43 -1.67 -31.58
N GLU A 148 -0.29 -0.93 -30.73
CA GLU A 148 -0.07 -0.92 -29.27
C GLU A 148 -0.23 -2.31 -28.66
N LEU A 149 -1.28 -3.04 -29.07
CA LEU A 149 -1.50 -4.41 -28.62
C LEU A 149 -0.33 -5.32 -29.02
N ALA A 150 0.14 -5.23 -30.26
CA ALA A 150 1.27 -6.03 -30.74
C ALA A 150 2.57 -5.76 -29.94
N LEU A 151 2.78 -4.53 -29.46
CA LEU A 151 3.90 -4.20 -28.57
C LEU A 151 3.74 -4.79 -27.16
N LEU A 152 2.50 -4.95 -26.69
CA LEU A 152 2.17 -5.47 -25.36
C LEU A 152 2.01 -7.00 -25.30
N GLU A 153 1.89 -7.67 -26.45
CA GLU A 153 1.80 -9.12 -26.57
C GLU A 153 3.09 -9.86 -26.14
N ASP A 154 4.21 -9.16 -25.87
CA ASP A 154 5.39 -9.77 -25.23
C ASP A 154 5.09 -10.10 -23.75
N GLU A 155 4.95 -11.40 -23.46
CA GLU A 155 4.64 -11.96 -22.14
C GLU A 155 5.55 -11.44 -21.01
N LYS A 156 6.81 -11.10 -21.31
CA LYS A 156 7.75 -10.58 -20.32
C LYS A 156 7.40 -9.17 -19.85
N GLN A 157 6.70 -8.40 -20.68
CA GLN A 157 6.31 -7.02 -20.40
C GLN A 157 4.86 -6.91 -19.90
N ALA A 158 3.98 -7.82 -20.33
CA ALA A 158 2.56 -7.81 -19.98
C ALA A 158 2.30 -7.77 -18.46
N ALA A 159 3.04 -8.58 -17.68
CA ALA A 159 2.91 -8.61 -16.22
C ALA A 159 3.29 -7.29 -15.52
N GLY A 160 4.14 -6.48 -16.15
CA GLY A 160 4.56 -5.16 -15.65
C GLY A 160 3.69 -4.01 -16.13
N ARG A 161 2.86 -4.21 -17.15
CA ARG A 161 2.10 -3.15 -17.86
C ARG A 161 0.58 -3.37 -17.79
N LEU A 162 0.10 -3.94 -16.68
CA LEU A 162 -1.33 -4.24 -16.47
C LEU A 162 -2.22 -2.99 -16.62
N GLU A 163 -1.79 -1.84 -16.10
CA GLU A 163 -2.54 -0.59 -16.20
C GLU A 163 -2.68 -0.13 -17.65
N GLU A 164 -1.63 -0.27 -18.44
CA GLU A 164 -1.63 0.07 -19.87
C GLU A 164 -2.51 -0.88 -20.67
N LEU A 165 -2.49 -2.18 -20.37
CA LEU A 165 -3.39 -3.16 -20.97
C LEU A 165 -4.87 -2.86 -20.67
N VAL A 166 -5.19 -2.46 -19.43
CA VAL A 166 -6.56 -2.07 -19.04
C VAL A 166 -6.99 -0.78 -19.75
N ALA A 167 -6.09 0.19 -19.90
CA ALA A 167 -6.36 1.41 -20.65
C ALA A 167 -6.63 1.09 -22.14
N LEU A 168 -5.78 0.27 -22.76
CA LEU A 168 -5.94 -0.18 -24.14
C LEU A 168 -7.24 -0.96 -24.35
N TYR A 169 -7.60 -1.84 -23.42
CA TYR A 169 -8.86 -2.59 -23.46
C TYR A 169 -10.08 -1.66 -23.50
N ARG A 170 -10.10 -0.60 -22.68
CA ARG A 170 -11.18 0.39 -22.68
C ARG A 170 -11.19 1.23 -23.96
N ALA A 171 -10.01 1.61 -24.46
CA ALA A 171 -9.90 2.37 -25.70
C ALA A 171 -10.42 1.55 -26.90
N ILE A 172 -10.01 0.29 -27.02
CA ILE A 172 -10.51 -0.65 -28.03
C ILE A 172 -12.04 -0.78 -27.98
N ASP A 173 -12.64 -0.88 -26.78
CA ASP A 173 -14.10 -0.98 -26.66
C ASP A 173 -14.82 0.30 -27.08
N ALA A 174 -14.27 1.46 -26.73
CA ALA A 174 -14.81 2.76 -27.15
C ALA A 174 -14.76 2.92 -28.68
N THR A 175 -13.62 2.62 -29.31
CA THR A 175 -13.49 2.66 -30.78
C THR A 175 -14.41 1.63 -31.43
N ARG A 176 -14.60 0.44 -30.83
CA ARG A 176 -15.53 -0.58 -31.34
C ARG A 176 -16.99 -0.10 -31.35
N LEU A 177 -17.41 0.67 -30.35
CA LEU A 177 -18.77 1.26 -30.30
C LEU A 177 -18.95 2.31 -31.40
N ARG A 178 -17.99 3.23 -31.58
CA ARG A 178 -18.01 4.21 -32.68
C ARG A 178 -18.06 3.54 -34.06
N LEU A 179 -17.26 2.49 -34.25
CA LEU A 179 -17.24 1.71 -35.48
C LEU A 179 -18.59 1.03 -35.75
N PHE A 180 -19.29 0.59 -34.71
CA PHE A 180 -20.63 0.02 -34.84
C PHE A 180 -21.64 1.08 -35.29
N GLU A 181 -21.62 2.26 -34.69
CA GLU A 181 -22.48 3.39 -35.06
C GLU A 181 -22.27 3.78 -36.53
N LEU A 182 -21.01 4.01 -36.94
CA LEU A 182 -20.67 4.32 -38.34
C LEU A 182 -21.10 3.21 -39.30
N ARG A 183 -20.90 1.94 -38.93
CA ARG A 183 -21.31 0.79 -39.74
C ARG A 183 -22.83 0.71 -39.90
N GLU A 184 -23.60 1.08 -38.88
CA GLU A 184 -25.06 1.14 -38.99
C GLU A 184 -25.52 2.23 -39.96
N GLU A 185 -24.84 3.36 -39.97
CA GLU A 185 -25.14 4.50 -40.85
C GLU A 185 -24.85 4.19 -42.33
N PHE A 186 -23.84 3.37 -42.61
CA PHE A 186 -23.38 3.05 -43.96
C PHE A 186 -23.73 1.65 -44.47
N ILE A 187 -24.70 0.94 -43.84
CA ILE A 187 -24.92 -0.48 -44.16
C ILE A 187 -25.22 -0.78 -45.63
N ASP A 188 -25.87 0.13 -46.33
CA ASP A 188 -26.25 -0.05 -47.74
C ASP A 188 -25.14 0.37 -48.72
N CYS A 189 -23.95 0.73 -48.19
CA CYS A 189 -22.81 1.26 -48.94
C CYS A 189 -21.56 0.41 -48.75
N GLU A 190 -21.44 -0.64 -49.56
CA GLU A 190 -20.36 -1.63 -49.45
C GLU A 190 -18.95 -1.03 -49.50
N THR A 191 -18.74 0.07 -50.23
CA THR A 191 -17.42 0.73 -50.34
C THR A 191 -16.91 1.27 -49.00
N VAL A 192 -17.80 1.77 -48.14
CA VAL A 192 -17.48 2.30 -46.80
C VAL A 192 -17.72 1.25 -45.72
N TYR A 193 -18.77 0.43 -45.91
CA TYR A 193 -19.15 -0.59 -44.95
C TYR A 193 -18.16 -1.74 -44.85
N ALA A 194 -17.64 -2.25 -45.97
CA ALA A 194 -16.69 -3.36 -45.99
C ALA A 194 -15.42 -3.09 -45.14
N PRO A 195 -14.72 -1.95 -45.29
CA PRO A 195 -13.56 -1.66 -44.45
C PRO A 195 -13.93 -1.42 -42.98
N LEU A 196 -15.05 -0.77 -42.68
CA LEU A 196 -15.54 -0.62 -41.30
C LEU A 196 -15.84 -1.98 -40.67
N ASN A 197 -16.48 -2.89 -41.40
CA ASN A 197 -16.78 -4.24 -40.95
C ASN A 197 -15.50 -5.07 -40.71
N ALA A 198 -14.50 -4.93 -41.59
CA ALA A 198 -13.19 -5.55 -41.40
C ALA A 198 -12.50 -5.06 -40.12
N ASN A 199 -12.48 -3.73 -39.89
CA ASN A 199 -11.92 -3.15 -38.68
C ASN A 199 -12.66 -3.58 -37.41
N SER A 200 -14.00 -3.68 -37.45
CA SER A 200 -14.80 -4.22 -36.36
C SER A 200 -14.41 -5.67 -36.02
N GLY A 201 -14.19 -6.51 -37.04
CA GLY A 201 -13.67 -7.87 -36.87
C GLY A 201 -12.30 -7.90 -36.18
N SER A 202 -11.37 -7.06 -36.65
CA SER A 202 -10.02 -6.93 -36.08
C SER A 202 -10.05 -6.46 -34.63
N LEU A 203 -10.82 -5.42 -34.30
CA LEU A 203 -10.98 -4.93 -32.93
C LEU A 203 -11.62 -5.96 -32.01
N ARG A 204 -12.57 -6.77 -32.50
CA ARG A 204 -13.15 -7.87 -31.71
C ARG A 204 -12.11 -8.92 -31.34
N GLY A 205 -11.23 -9.27 -32.28
CA GLY A 205 -10.10 -10.16 -32.01
C GLY A 205 -9.10 -9.53 -31.02
N ALA A 206 -8.74 -8.27 -31.23
CA ALA A 206 -7.84 -7.52 -30.36
C ALA A 206 -8.39 -7.39 -28.93
N PHE A 207 -9.69 -7.15 -28.78
CA PHE A 207 -10.36 -7.10 -27.48
C PHE A 207 -10.22 -8.42 -26.72
N GLY A 208 -10.45 -9.56 -27.40
CA GLY A 208 -10.27 -10.88 -26.80
C GLY A 208 -8.84 -11.15 -26.36
N ARG A 209 -7.85 -10.82 -27.21
CA ARG A 209 -6.42 -10.95 -26.88
C ARG A 209 -6.01 -10.06 -25.71
N THR A 210 -6.43 -8.79 -25.71
CA THR A 210 -6.14 -7.85 -24.62
C THR A 210 -6.73 -8.34 -23.30
N GLN A 211 -7.97 -8.86 -23.32
CA GLN A 211 -8.60 -9.46 -22.16
C GLN A 211 -7.79 -10.65 -21.63
N GLU A 212 -7.33 -11.55 -22.49
CA GLU A 212 -6.50 -12.68 -22.11
C GLU A 212 -5.17 -12.24 -21.48
N LEU A 213 -4.48 -11.26 -22.08
CA LEU A 213 -3.25 -10.68 -21.54
C LEU A 213 -3.44 -10.05 -20.15
N ILE A 214 -4.56 -9.35 -19.93
CA ILE A 214 -4.90 -8.80 -18.61
C ILE A 214 -5.01 -9.93 -17.58
N PHE A 215 -5.71 -11.03 -17.92
CA PHE A 215 -5.87 -12.17 -17.02
C PHE A 215 -4.53 -12.83 -16.69
N THR A 216 -3.69 -13.11 -17.70
CA THR A 216 -2.39 -13.77 -17.49
C THR A 216 -1.43 -12.87 -16.70
N ALA A 217 -1.39 -11.57 -17.00
CA ALA A 217 -0.62 -10.58 -16.26
C ALA A 217 -1.03 -10.54 -14.77
N TYR A 218 -2.35 -10.51 -14.50
CA TYR A 218 -2.87 -10.50 -13.13
C TYR A 218 -2.51 -11.80 -12.38
N GLN A 219 -2.69 -12.96 -13.01
CA GLN A 219 -2.30 -14.25 -12.42
C GLN A 219 -0.79 -14.30 -12.06
N SER A 220 0.05 -13.78 -12.95
CA SER A 220 1.50 -13.69 -12.73
C SER A 220 1.84 -12.78 -11.54
N GLN A 221 1.21 -11.60 -11.44
CA GLN A 221 1.40 -10.69 -10.30
C GLN A 221 0.98 -11.35 -8.97
N VAL A 222 -0.16 -12.03 -8.93
CA VAL A 222 -0.64 -12.75 -7.73
C VAL A 222 0.31 -13.87 -7.34
N ALA A 223 0.83 -14.64 -8.30
CA ALA A 223 1.82 -15.67 -8.04
C ALA A 223 3.13 -15.09 -7.48
N GLY A 224 3.58 -13.97 -8.04
CA GLY A 224 4.75 -13.22 -7.56
C GLY A 224 4.58 -12.71 -6.13
N LEU A 225 3.43 -12.11 -5.80
CA LEU A 225 3.08 -11.69 -4.45
C LEU A 225 3.04 -12.88 -3.48
N SER A 226 2.43 -13.99 -3.88
CA SER A 226 2.38 -15.21 -3.07
C SER A 226 3.77 -15.77 -2.76
N LYS A 227 4.72 -15.64 -3.69
CA LYS A 227 6.13 -16.00 -3.45
C LYS A 227 6.80 -15.04 -2.45
N LYS A 228 6.59 -13.73 -2.59
CA LYS A 228 7.10 -12.71 -1.66
C LYS A 228 6.55 -12.89 -0.24
N ILE A 229 5.25 -13.18 -0.10
CA ILE A 229 4.62 -13.46 1.20
C ILE A 229 5.28 -14.69 1.85
N ARG A 230 5.52 -15.76 1.09
CA ARG A 230 6.23 -16.95 1.61
C ARG A 230 7.65 -16.62 2.06
N SER A 231 8.39 -15.81 1.31
CA SER A 231 9.73 -15.38 1.74
C SER A 231 9.70 -14.51 2.99
N PHE A 232 8.76 -13.56 3.11
CA PHE A 232 8.62 -12.75 4.30
C PHE A 232 8.21 -13.57 5.52
N LYS A 233 7.31 -14.55 5.36
CA LYS A 233 6.94 -15.47 6.43
C LYS A 233 8.16 -16.27 6.93
N LYS A 234 9.03 -16.71 6.02
CA LYS A 234 10.29 -17.39 6.39
C LYS A 234 11.24 -16.44 7.13
N GLN A 235 11.45 -15.23 6.61
CA GLN A 235 12.29 -14.22 7.28
C GLN A 235 11.78 -13.86 8.68
N LEU A 236 10.47 -13.77 8.86
CA LEU A 236 9.86 -13.52 10.17
C LEU A 236 10.15 -14.67 11.15
N ALA A 237 9.97 -15.92 10.72
CA ALA A 237 10.28 -17.09 11.55
C ALA A 237 11.78 -17.15 11.93
N ASP A 238 12.67 -16.83 10.99
CA ASP A 238 14.12 -16.77 11.26
C ASP A 238 14.44 -15.66 12.29
N LYS A 239 13.76 -14.51 12.20
CA LYS A 239 13.89 -13.41 13.16
C LYS A 239 13.34 -13.75 14.54
N ASP A 240 12.21 -14.46 14.62
CA ASP A 240 11.66 -14.93 15.89
C ASP A 240 12.61 -15.91 16.58
N LYS A 241 13.26 -16.78 15.81
CA LYS A 241 14.31 -17.67 16.33
C LYS A 241 15.52 -16.90 16.85
N GLN A 242 16.02 -15.92 16.09
CA GLN A 242 17.12 -15.05 16.55
C GLN A 242 16.74 -14.32 17.85
N LEU A 243 15.48 -13.87 17.98
CA LEU A 243 14.99 -13.22 19.19
C LEU A 243 14.97 -14.19 20.38
N ALA A 244 14.50 -15.42 20.19
CA ALA A 244 14.51 -16.45 21.24
C ALA A 244 15.95 -16.75 21.72
N ASP A 245 16.88 -16.99 20.79
CA ASP A 245 18.29 -17.23 21.11
C ASP A 245 18.91 -16.05 21.86
N SER A 246 18.56 -14.81 21.48
CA SER A 246 19.05 -13.60 22.18
C SER A 246 18.52 -13.47 23.60
N LYS A 247 17.25 -13.86 23.84
CA LYS A 247 16.66 -13.86 25.19
C LYS A 247 17.31 -14.89 26.09
N GLU A 248 17.63 -16.08 25.55
CA GLU A 248 18.33 -17.12 26.30
C GLU A 248 19.74 -16.66 26.70
N LYS A 249 20.50 -16.06 25.77
CA LYS A 249 21.81 -15.46 26.07
C LYS A 249 21.73 -14.37 27.12
N LEU A 250 20.71 -13.50 27.05
CA LEU A 250 20.49 -12.46 28.05
C LEU A 250 20.24 -13.06 29.44
N ALA A 251 19.40 -14.09 29.54
CA ALA A 251 19.14 -14.79 30.80
C ALA A 251 20.42 -15.41 31.38
N ALA A 252 21.25 -16.04 30.55
CA ALA A 252 22.54 -16.58 30.97
C ALA A 252 23.49 -15.48 31.51
N HIS A 253 23.56 -14.32 30.84
CA HIS A 253 24.36 -13.19 31.32
C HIS A 253 23.86 -12.63 32.64
N VAL A 254 22.55 -12.56 32.87
CA VAL A 254 21.97 -12.15 34.15
C VAL A 254 22.40 -13.10 35.27
N THR A 255 22.32 -14.42 35.04
CA THR A 255 22.76 -15.39 36.06
C THR A 255 24.25 -15.30 36.36
N GLU A 256 25.08 -15.02 35.35
CA GLU A 256 26.53 -14.85 35.54
C GLU A 256 26.85 -13.56 36.32
N LEU A 257 26.11 -12.47 36.06
CA LEU A 257 26.23 -11.24 36.85
C LEU A 257 25.87 -11.45 38.33
N GLU A 258 24.79 -12.18 38.62
CA GLU A 258 24.42 -12.52 40.01
C GLU A 258 25.50 -13.37 40.68
N ARG A 259 26.08 -14.33 39.96
CA ARG A 259 27.21 -15.14 40.45
C ARG A 259 28.42 -14.28 40.77
N LEU A 260 28.80 -13.37 39.86
CA LEU A 260 29.92 -12.45 40.09
C LEU A 260 29.66 -11.52 41.27
N LYS A 261 28.42 -11.02 41.41
CA LYS A 261 28.03 -10.18 42.55
C LYS A 261 28.18 -10.94 43.87
N ALA A 262 27.69 -12.18 43.95
CA ALA A 262 27.85 -13.00 45.14
C ALA A 262 29.34 -13.27 45.48
N GLN A 263 30.18 -13.48 44.47
CA GLN A 263 31.63 -13.61 44.67
C GLN A 263 32.25 -12.31 45.21
N PHE A 264 31.83 -11.16 44.70
CA PHE A 264 32.29 -9.86 45.17
C PHE A 264 31.85 -9.57 46.62
N ASP A 265 30.59 -9.88 46.96
CA ASP A 265 30.07 -9.72 48.32
C ASP A 265 30.82 -10.64 49.30
N SER A 266 31.09 -11.89 48.92
CA SER A 266 31.90 -12.83 49.71
C SER A 266 33.33 -12.33 49.92
N LEU A 267 33.95 -11.74 48.89
CA LEU A 267 35.29 -11.18 49.00
C LEU A 267 35.30 -9.95 49.90
N SER A 268 34.25 -9.12 49.82
CA SER A 268 34.09 -7.94 50.68
C SER A 268 33.92 -8.34 52.14
N ALA A 269 33.10 -9.35 52.43
CA ALA A 269 32.92 -9.89 53.79
C ALA A 269 34.22 -10.48 54.35
N PHE A 270 34.96 -11.25 53.54
CA PHE A 270 36.27 -11.76 53.95
C PHE A 270 37.26 -10.63 54.28
N ASN A 271 37.25 -9.56 53.48
CA ASN A 271 38.08 -8.40 53.73
C ASN A 271 37.68 -7.68 55.03
N GLU A 272 36.38 -7.54 55.32
CA GLU A 272 35.90 -7.00 56.61
C GLU A 272 36.32 -7.87 57.80
N GLU A 273 36.20 -9.20 57.70
CA GLU A 273 36.65 -10.14 58.74
C GLU A 273 38.15 -10.00 58.99
N LEU A 274 38.95 -9.90 57.93
CA LEU A 274 40.40 -9.69 58.02
C LEU A 274 40.73 -8.36 58.71
N PHE A 275 40.00 -7.28 58.40
CA PHE A 275 40.15 -6.00 59.11
C PHE A 275 39.76 -6.10 60.58
N ASP A 276 38.65 -6.76 60.91
CA ASP A 276 38.20 -6.96 62.29
C ASP A 276 39.21 -7.76 63.10
N ASP A 277 39.81 -8.79 62.51
CA ASP A 277 40.85 -9.58 63.17
C ASP A 277 42.14 -8.79 63.37
N LEU A 278 42.54 -7.96 62.41
CA LEU A 278 43.61 -6.98 62.59
C LEU A 278 43.28 -5.98 63.71
N PHE A 279 42.03 -5.50 63.82
CA PHE A 279 41.59 -4.62 64.90
C PHE A 279 41.60 -5.33 66.26
N LYS A 280 41.15 -6.57 66.35
CA LYS A 280 41.23 -7.38 67.59
C LYS A 280 42.67 -7.62 67.99
N LEU A 281 43.55 -7.93 67.05
CA LEU A 281 44.97 -8.12 67.31
C LEU A 281 45.60 -6.83 67.85
N ALA A 282 45.35 -5.69 67.19
CA ALA A 282 45.81 -4.37 67.64
C ALA A 282 45.19 -3.97 69.00
N GLY A 283 43.92 -4.32 69.25
CA GLY A 283 43.22 -4.08 70.50
C GLY A 283 43.77 -4.90 71.66
N ASN A 284 44.05 -6.18 71.44
CA ASN A 284 44.68 -7.09 72.41
C ASN A 284 46.14 -6.69 72.69
N GLU A 285 46.84 -6.12 71.71
CA GLU A 285 48.17 -5.53 71.89
C GLU A 285 48.15 -4.11 72.51
N SER A 286 46.98 -3.46 72.58
CA SER A 286 46.83 -2.12 73.18
C SER A 286 46.55 -2.13 74.70
N ILE A 287 46.40 -3.30 75.32
CA ILE A 287 46.26 -3.44 76.78
C ILE A 287 47.61 -3.89 77.36
N THR A 288 48.38 -2.90 77.84
CA THR A 288 49.58 -3.04 78.70
C THR A 288 50.69 -3.96 78.17
N PHE A 289 51.59 -3.44 77.34
CA PHE A 289 52.95 -3.99 77.23
C PHE A 289 53.79 -3.55 78.44
N ALA A 290 53.44 -4.13 79.59
CA ALA A 290 54.25 -4.15 80.79
C ALA A 290 54.07 -5.49 81.51
N THR A 291 54.31 -6.59 80.80
CA THR A 291 54.62 -7.87 81.43
C THR A 291 55.60 -8.63 80.55
N GLN A 292 56.74 -9.02 81.14
CA GLN A 292 57.63 -10.02 80.57
C GLN A 292 56.84 -11.33 80.43
N VAL A 293 56.67 -11.79 79.20
CA VAL A 293 56.31 -13.18 78.93
C VAL A 293 57.48 -13.79 78.17
N GLU A 294 57.93 -14.93 78.68
CA GLU A 294 59.14 -15.63 78.27
C GLU A 294 59.16 -15.94 76.77
N GLY A 295 60.23 -15.49 76.09
CA GLY A 295 60.90 -16.31 75.09
C GLY A 295 60.51 -16.21 73.61
N GLN A 296 59.43 -15.52 73.20
CA GLN A 296 59.19 -15.24 71.76
C GLN A 296 58.66 -13.82 71.53
N ARG A 297 59.48 -12.99 70.84
CA ARG A 297 59.06 -11.69 70.29
C ARG A 297 58.07 -11.96 69.17
N ILE A 298 56.82 -11.55 69.33
CA ILE A 298 55.88 -11.44 68.22
C ILE A 298 56.43 -10.36 67.28
N GLU A 299 56.85 -10.75 66.08
CA GLU A 299 57.26 -9.79 65.06
C GLU A 299 56.01 -9.11 64.49
N GLN A 300 55.91 -7.80 64.68
CA GLN A 300 54.81 -7.01 64.10
C GLN A 300 54.74 -7.19 62.58
N PRO A 301 53.54 -7.34 61.99
CA PRO A 301 53.32 -7.63 60.58
C PRO A 301 53.49 -6.40 59.67
N ILE A 302 54.60 -5.66 59.83
CA ILE A 302 54.86 -4.41 59.11
C ILE A 302 54.89 -4.64 57.59
N GLU A 303 55.40 -5.78 57.14
CA GLU A 303 55.38 -6.12 55.70
C GLU A 303 53.98 -6.53 55.20
N GLU A 304 53.12 -7.12 56.04
CA GLU A 304 51.75 -7.46 55.65
C GLU A 304 50.86 -6.22 55.56
N ILE A 305 51.05 -5.25 56.48
CA ILE A 305 50.44 -3.91 56.41
C ILE A 305 50.86 -3.22 55.11
N ARG A 306 52.13 -3.33 54.74
CA ARG A 306 52.70 -2.79 53.51
C ARG A 306 52.11 -3.45 52.26
N VAL A 307 51.99 -4.77 52.22
CA VAL A 307 51.34 -5.49 51.11
C VAL A 307 49.88 -5.05 50.98
N LEU A 308 49.13 -4.96 52.09
CA LEU A 308 47.74 -4.51 52.08
C LEU A 308 47.59 -3.08 51.58
N VAL A 309 48.48 -2.16 51.98
CA VAL A 309 48.50 -0.77 51.52
C VAL A 309 48.83 -0.67 50.03
N ASN A 310 49.79 -1.47 49.54
CA ASN A 310 50.11 -1.55 48.12
C ASN A 310 48.95 -2.11 47.29
N ASP A 311 48.28 -3.16 47.76
CA ASP A 311 47.11 -3.71 47.07
C ASP A 311 45.97 -2.67 46.99
N GLN A 312 45.76 -1.87 48.04
CA GLN A 312 44.80 -0.76 48.02
C GLN A 312 45.19 0.33 47.02
N ALA A 313 46.47 0.67 46.92
CA ALA A 313 46.97 1.62 45.93
C ALA A 313 46.77 1.12 44.49
N GLU A 314 47.02 -0.16 44.23
CA GLU A 314 46.81 -0.79 42.93
C GLU A 314 45.32 -0.83 42.54
N VAL A 315 44.45 -1.21 43.46
CA VAL A 315 42.99 -1.23 43.24
C VAL A 315 42.48 0.19 42.95
N LEU A 316 42.92 1.20 43.72
CA LEU A 316 42.52 2.60 43.49
C LEU A 316 42.95 3.07 42.09
N LYS A 317 44.19 2.75 41.68
CA LYS A 317 44.72 3.09 40.36
C LYS A 317 43.98 2.37 39.23
N ALA A 318 43.65 1.09 39.43
CA ALA A 318 42.88 0.30 38.47
C ALA A 318 41.44 0.83 38.32
N LEU A 319 40.78 1.21 39.42
CA LEU A 319 39.46 1.83 39.42
C LEU A 319 39.47 3.17 38.68
N GLN A 320 40.43 4.06 38.98
CA GLN A 320 40.58 5.34 38.28
C GLN A 320 40.80 5.17 36.77
N THR A 321 41.52 4.13 36.36
CA THR A 321 41.89 3.92 34.95
C THR A 321 40.79 3.22 34.14
N ARG A 322 40.12 2.22 34.72
CA ARG A 322 39.11 1.40 34.02
C ARG A 322 37.68 1.92 34.17
N TYR A 323 37.37 2.63 35.26
CA TYR A 323 36.02 3.07 35.60
C TYR A 323 36.07 4.51 36.17
N PRO A 324 36.37 5.53 35.35
CA PRO A 324 36.49 6.91 35.81
C PRO A 324 35.19 7.46 36.42
N GLU A 325 34.03 6.96 35.99
CA GLU A 325 32.71 7.27 36.54
C GLU A 325 32.46 6.73 37.96
N TYR A 326 33.29 5.80 38.46
CA TYR A 326 33.08 5.14 39.75
C TYR A 326 33.00 6.10 40.95
N PHE A 327 33.68 7.25 40.88
CA PHE A 327 33.67 8.26 41.94
C PHE A 327 32.69 9.42 41.70
N ALA A 328 31.93 9.40 40.59
CA ALA A 328 31.03 10.49 40.21
C ALA A 328 29.81 10.64 41.15
N ASP A 329 29.27 9.53 41.66
CA ASP A 329 28.03 9.52 42.45
C ASP A 329 28.20 9.95 43.92
N GLY A 330 29.39 10.40 44.34
CA GLY A 330 29.67 10.93 45.68
C GLY A 330 29.68 9.91 46.83
N VAL A 331 28.88 8.84 46.76
CA VAL A 331 28.81 7.77 47.77
C VAL A 331 30.15 7.04 47.91
N ASN A 332 30.80 6.74 46.79
CA ASN A 332 32.12 6.09 46.77
C ASN A 332 33.25 7.02 47.22
N VAL A 333 33.07 8.35 47.07
CA VAL A 333 33.99 9.36 47.61
C VAL A 333 33.90 9.42 49.13
N GLU A 334 32.70 9.31 49.71
CA GLU A 334 32.54 9.20 51.17
C GLU A 334 33.15 7.91 51.73
N GLY A 335 33.00 6.78 51.02
CA GLY A 335 33.72 5.54 51.36
C GLY A 335 35.25 5.71 51.32
N LEU A 336 35.76 6.43 50.32
CA LEU A 336 37.17 6.75 50.19
C LEU A 336 37.69 7.66 51.31
N LYS A 337 36.91 8.67 51.74
CA LYS A 337 37.23 9.53 52.89
C LYS A 337 37.34 8.74 54.19
N ARG A 338 36.43 7.77 54.43
CA ARG A 338 36.49 6.89 55.61
C ARG A 338 37.75 6.02 55.60
N LYS A 339 38.10 5.44 54.45
CA LYS A 339 39.34 4.65 54.29
C LYS A 339 40.59 5.50 54.50
N LYS A 340 40.61 6.72 53.96
CA LYS A 340 41.68 7.69 54.20
C LYS A 340 41.87 7.96 55.69
N PHE A 341 40.78 8.23 56.42
CA PHE A 341 40.84 8.48 57.87
C PHE A 341 41.44 7.30 58.64
N VAL A 342 41.15 6.06 58.25
CA VAL A 342 41.74 4.87 58.87
C VAL A 342 43.25 4.81 58.63
N LEU A 343 43.71 5.10 57.40
CA LEU A 343 45.15 5.15 57.08
C LEU A 343 45.87 6.28 57.83
N GLU A 344 45.26 7.46 57.97
CA GLU A 344 45.81 8.56 58.78
C GLU A 344 45.91 8.18 60.27
N LYS A 345 44.95 7.40 60.80
CA LYS A 345 45.02 6.90 62.18
C LYS A 345 46.11 5.85 62.35
N LEU A 346 46.30 4.98 61.36
CA LEU A 346 47.40 4.02 61.32
C LEU A 346 48.76 4.74 61.28
N GLU A 347 48.89 5.77 60.45
CA GLU A 347 50.07 6.65 60.38
C GLU A 347 50.37 7.30 61.74
N GLN A 348 49.36 7.85 62.42
CA GLN A 348 49.50 8.44 63.76
C GLN A 348 49.94 7.43 64.82
N MET A 349 49.42 6.20 64.75
CA MET A 349 49.77 5.12 65.68
C MET A 349 51.21 4.65 65.47
N LEU A 350 51.61 4.47 64.22
CA LEU A 350 52.99 4.16 63.85
C LEU A 350 53.92 5.30 64.28
N GLY A 351 53.59 6.56 64.00
CA GLY A 351 54.38 7.73 64.42
C GLY A 351 54.68 7.76 65.93
N LYS A 352 53.69 7.49 66.78
CA LYS A 352 53.88 7.37 68.24
C LYS A 352 54.77 6.20 68.65
N TYR A 353 54.81 5.14 67.84
CA TYR A 353 55.72 4.00 68.03
C TYR A 353 57.16 4.35 67.66
N ALA A 354 57.37 5.14 66.59
CA ALA A 354 58.69 5.67 66.26
C ALA A 354 59.28 6.56 67.35
N GLU A 355 58.48 7.43 67.96
CA GLU A 355 58.89 8.30 69.08
C GLU A 355 59.36 7.53 70.32
N ARG A 356 58.96 6.25 70.46
CA ARG A 356 59.34 5.36 71.57
C ARG A 356 60.56 4.49 71.25
N GLY A 357 61.27 4.76 70.16
CA GLY A 357 62.50 4.07 69.77
C GLY A 357 62.29 2.84 68.87
N GLY A 358 61.10 2.65 68.30
CA GLY A 358 60.74 1.50 67.45
C GLY A 358 61.24 1.55 66.00
N THR A 359 62.15 2.46 65.66
CA THR A 359 62.52 2.81 64.27
C THR A 359 63.58 1.92 63.63
N GLU A 360 64.17 0.97 64.36
CA GLU A 360 65.34 0.20 63.88
C GLU A 360 65.01 -0.91 62.86
N LYS A 361 63.72 -1.16 62.56
CA LYS A 361 63.32 -2.18 61.57
C LYS A 361 63.27 -1.59 60.15
N LEU A 362 64.01 -2.18 59.22
CA LEU A 362 64.13 -1.81 57.79
C LEU A 362 62.78 -1.64 57.03
N GLY A 363 61.70 -2.31 57.47
CA GLY A 363 60.38 -2.22 56.86
C GLY A 363 59.53 -1.03 57.34
N TYR A 364 59.83 -0.44 58.51
CA TYR A 364 59.00 0.59 59.15
C TYR A 364 58.94 1.89 58.33
N GLN A 365 60.10 2.40 57.90
CA GLN A 365 60.16 3.63 57.11
C GLN A 365 59.50 3.47 55.73
N ARG A 366 59.55 2.25 55.16
CA ARG A 366 58.91 1.95 53.87
C ARG A 366 57.40 1.87 54.01
N ALA A 367 56.90 1.19 55.05
CA ALA A 367 55.46 1.13 55.33
C ALA A 367 54.88 2.53 55.58
N MET A 368 55.57 3.38 56.34
CA MET A 368 55.18 4.79 56.51
C MET A 368 55.12 5.55 55.18
N ALA A 369 56.14 5.40 54.33
CA ALA A 369 56.16 6.06 53.02
C ALA A 369 55.04 5.58 52.08
N GLU A 370 54.65 4.31 52.16
CA GLU A 370 53.56 3.74 51.34
C GLU A 370 52.17 4.15 51.86
N ILE A 371 52.00 4.27 53.19
CA ILE A 371 50.80 4.85 53.80
C ILE A 371 50.66 6.30 53.34
N ASP A 372 51.70 7.12 53.46
CA ASP A 372 51.70 8.52 53.02
C ASP A 372 51.38 8.65 51.52
N ALA A 373 51.98 7.79 50.69
CA ALA A 373 51.74 7.80 49.24
C ALA A 373 50.29 7.44 48.90
N THR A 374 49.72 6.45 49.60
CA THR A 374 48.35 6.00 49.40
C THR A 374 47.35 7.04 49.87
N VAL A 375 47.58 7.67 51.04
CA VAL A 375 46.78 8.80 51.54
C VAL A 375 46.78 9.96 50.54
N ARG A 376 47.95 10.31 49.97
CA ARG A 376 48.04 11.36 48.93
C ARG A 376 47.31 11.00 47.64
N MET A 377 47.28 9.73 47.25
CA MET A 377 46.49 9.29 46.10
C MET A 377 44.98 9.40 46.38
N MET A 378 44.55 9.04 47.59
CA MET A 378 43.17 9.22 48.03
C MET A 378 42.79 10.72 48.05
N ASP A 379 43.66 11.59 48.55
CA ASP A 379 43.45 13.05 48.54
C ASP A 379 43.26 13.61 47.14
N LYS A 380 44.16 13.29 46.21
CA LYS A 380 44.01 13.73 44.81
C LYS A 380 42.70 13.27 44.18
N THR A 381 42.24 12.07 44.53
CA THR A 381 40.97 11.53 44.02
C THR A 381 39.77 12.27 44.63
N ILE A 382 39.84 12.58 45.92
CA ILE A 382 38.80 13.30 46.64
C ILE A 382 38.73 14.75 46.14
N GLU A 383 39.86 15.45 46.04
CA GLU A 383 39.96 16.83 45.54
C GLU A 383 39.46 16.96 44.11
N ALA A 384 39.88 16.05 43.20
CA ALA A 384 39.42 16.04 41.81
C ALA A 384 37.90 15.86 41.67
N ASN A 385 37.24 15.29 42.68
CA ASN A 385 35.79 15.08 42.71
C ASN A 385 35.05 16.07 43.64
N GLN A 386 35.75 16.95 44.35
CA GLN A 386 35.15 18.05 45.12
C GLN A 386 34.74 19.23 44.23
N ASP A 387 35.51 19.52 43.17
CA ASP A 387 35.18 20.57 42.20
C ASP A 387 33.96 20.24 41.32
N ALA A 388 33.62 18.96 41.18
CA ALA A 388 32.41 18.50 40.49
C ALA A 388 31.12 18.71 41.30
N GLN A 389 31.22 18.99 42.61
CA GLN A 389 30.07 19.22 43.50
C GLN A 389 29.66 20.71 43.64
N GLY A 390 30.26 21.61 42.85
CA GLY A 390 29.97 23.06 42.84
C GLY A 390 29.09 23.58 41.70
N GLY A 391 28.58 22.73 40.81
CA GLY A 391 27.68 23.13 39.72
C GLY A 391 26.20 23.02 40.10
N PRO A 392 25.34 24.00 39.75
CA PRO A 392 23.93 23.92 40.09
C PRO A 392 23.26 22.75 39.37
N VAL A 393 22.54 21.95 40.15
CA VAL A 393 21.56 20.98 39.63
C VAL A 393 20.44 21.77 38.98
N ALA A 394 20.37 21.75 37.64
CA ALA A 394 19.20 22.17 36.88
C ALA A 394 18.71 21.00 36.02
N ALA A 395 17.59 20.42 36.45
CA ALA A 395 16.77 19.53 35.66
C ALA A 395 16.05 20.33 34.55
N ALA A 396 16.07 19.83 33.31
CA ALA A 396 14.88 19.57 32.48
C ALA A 396 15.29 19.18 31.05
N ALA A 397 14.76 18.04 30.60
CA ALA A 397 14.73 17.57 29.20
C ALA A 397 13.77 18.43 28.33
N PRO A 398 13.47 18.09 27.05
CA PRO A 398 14.19 17.33 26.03
C PRO A 398 14.36 18.12 24.71
N GLY A 399 15.31 17.73 23.87
CA GLY A 399 15.47 18.34 22.53
C GLY A 399 16.51 17.65 21.67
N LEU A 400 16.26 16.40 21.30
CA LEU A 400 16.97 15.71 20.22
C LEU A 400 16.07 15.69 18.97
N PRO A 401 16.55 16.11 17.79
CA PRO A 401 15.99 15.64 16.54
C PRO A 401 16.51 14.23 16.27
N LEU A 402 15.59 13.28 16.09
CA LEU A 402 15.88 11.95 15.55
C LEU A 402 15.47 11.90 14.08
N LEU A 403 16.32 11.25 13.27
CA LEU A 403 16.03 10.04 12.44
C LEU A 403 17.17 9.81 11.42
N PRO A 404 17.36 8.59 10.87
CA PRO A 404 17.23 7.22 11.41
C PRO A 404 18.52 6.37 11.09
N ILE A 405 18.81 5.14 11.54
CA ILE A 405 18.17 3.82 11.35
C ILE A 405 19.01 2.77 12.15
N ALA A 406 18.31 1.75 12.69
CA ALA A 406 18.71 0.34 12.91
C ALA A 406 19.37 -0.17 14.21
N ALA A 407 18.72 -1.27 14.65
CA ALA A 407 19.22 -2.46 15.36
C ALA A 407 19.49 -2.30 16.87
N ALA A 408 19.18 -3.25 17.76
CA ALA A 408 18.40 -4.49 17.75
C ALA A 408 18.41 -5.00 19.20
N ALA A 409 17.41 -5.83 19.53
CA ALA A 409 17.35 -6.79 20.64
C ALA A 409 16.97 -6.30 22.07
N GLY A 410 15.75 -6.73 22.49
CA GLY A 410 15.34 -7.31 23.78
C GLY A 410 15.72 -6.61 25.09
N GLY A 411 14.84 -6.39 26.06
CA GLY A 411 13.49 -6.89 26.33
C GLY A 411 13.26 -6.97 27.86
N LEU A 412 11.99 -7.04 28.30
CA LEU A 412 11.52 -7.42 29.66
C LEU A 412 11.76 -6.35 30.76
N LEU A 413 10.98 -6.14 31.82
CA LEU A 413 9.75 -6.69 32.44
C LEU A 413 9.28 -5.61 33.45
N VAL A 414 7.99 -5.28 33.51
CA VAL A 414 7.06 -5.62 34.62
C VAL A 414 7.54 -5.29 36.04
N ALA A 415 6.95 -4.22 36.61
CA ALA A 415 6.38 -4.09 37.95
C ALA A 415 5.94 -2.62 38.08
N GLY A 416 4.79 -2.18 38.58
CA GLY A 416 3.82 -2.78 39.47
C GLY A 416 3.35 -1.67 40.41
N LEU A 417 2.02 -1.50 40.49
CA LEU A 417 1.28 -0.79 41.55
C LEU A 417 1.26 0.75 41.55
N GLY A 418 0.06 1.29 41.31
CA GLY A 418 -0.33 2.62 41.78
C GLY A 418 -1.47 3.22 40.99
N LEU A 419 -2.64 3.34 41.63
CA LEU A 419 -3.75 4.24 41.26
C LEU A 419 -4.78 3.71 40.25
N TRP A 420 -5.35 2.58 40.63
CA TRP A 420 -6.82 2.47 40.68
C TRP A 420 -7.31 3.52 41.68
N PHE A 421 -7.77 4.69 41.22
CA PHE A 421 -8.73 5.64 41.86
C PHE A 421 -8.52 7.08 41.37
N SER A 422 -9.04 7.39 40.17
CA SER A 422 -9.52 8.72 39.73
C SER A 422 -9.54 8.72 38.20
N LEU A 423 -10.64 8.38 37.53
CA LEU A 423 -11.55 9.40 37.00
C LEU A 423 -12.79 8.75 36.37
N ARG A 424 -13.48 7.86 37.11
CA ARG A 424 -14.88 7.52 36.81
C ARG A 424 -15.80 8.46 37.58
N ARG A 425 -15.84 9.73 37.16
CA ARG A 425 -16.97 10.63 37.45
C ARG A 425 -16.92 11.86 36.56
N ARG A 426 -18.04 12.08 35.85
CA ARG A 426 -18.39 13.17 34.92
C ARG A 426 -18.01 12.84 33.47
N ARG A 427 -18.94 12.63 32.54
CA ARG A 427 -20.38 12.93 32.49
C ARG A 427 -21.04 12.05 31.40
N SER A 428 -22.35 11.86 31.60
CA SER A 428 -23.44 11.42 30.70
C SER A 428 -23.26 10.11 29.96
#